data_AF-A0A7J8HLL1-F1
#
_entry.id   AF-A0A7J8HLL1-F1
#
_cell.length_a   1.000
_cell.length_b   1.000
_cell.length_c   1.000
_cell.angle_alpha   90.00
_cell.angle_beta   90.00
_cell.angle_gamma   90.00
#
_symmetry.space_group_name_H-M   'P 1'
#
loop_
_entity.id
_entity.type
_entity.pdbx_description
1 polymer ?
#
loop_
_entity_poly.entity_id
_entity_poly.type
_entity_poly.pdbx_seq_one_letter_code
_entity_poly.pdbx_strand_id
1 'polypeptide(L)'
;MAAATGDPGLSKLQFAPFSSALDVGFWHELTQKKLNEYRLDEAPKDIKGYYYNGDSVGLPTRLTLEFSAFDMSAPTPARCCPAVGTLYNTNTLEAFKAADKKLLLEQAANEIWESIKSGAALENPVLLNKFLLLTFADLKKYHFYYWFCSPALCLPESIPLIQKPVGLDQRFSPKQIQALERAYDDLCQTEGVSALPYFLIKYDENMVLVSLLKHCSDFFKGQRTKIAGWTIARS
;
A
#
# COMPACT_ATOMS: atom_id res chain seq x y z
N MET A 1 -41.67 -15.07 2.92
CA MET A 1 -41.27 -16.49 3.03
C MET A 1 -40.41 -16.85 1.83
N ALA A 2 -39.11 -16.65 1.97
CA ALA A 2 -38.02 -17.31 1.22
C ALA A 2 -36.74 -16.91 1.98
N ALA A 3 -36.49 -17.64 3.06
CA ALA A 3 -35.24 -17.53 3.81
C ALA A 3 -34.14 -18.10 2.93
N ALA A 4 -33.26 -17.25 2.41
CA ALA A 4 -31.98 -17.69 1.90
C ALA A 4 -31.15 -18.16 3.11
N THR A 5 -30.94 -19.46 3.16
CA THR A 5 -30.10 -20.18 4.11
C THR A 5 -28.68 -19.61 4.10
N GLY A 6 -28.38 -18.74 5.07
CA GLY A 6 -27.01 -18.35 5.38
C GLY A 6 -26.28 -19.53 6.02
N ASP A 7 -25.19 -19.95 5.40
CA ASP A 7 -24.31 -21.00 5.92
C ASP A 7 -23.80 -20.61 7.33
N PRO A 8 -23.94 -21.46 8.36
CA PRO A 8 -23.54 -21.10 9.70
C PRO A 8 -22.01 -21.14 9.85
N GLY A 9 -21.39 -19.98 10.11
CA GLY A 9 -20.19 -19.94 10.97
C GLY A 9 -18.89 -19.39 10.40
N LEU A 10 -18.80 -18.98 9.13
CA LEU A 10 -17.58 -18.33 8.60
C LEU A 10 -17.63 -16.82 8.84
N SER A 11 -16.66 -16.30 9.59
CA SER A 11 -16.49 -14.86 9.80
C SER A 11 -16.16 -14.15 8.48
N LYS A 12 -16.58 -12.90 8.31
CA LYS A 12 -16.24 -12.10 7.14
C LYS A 12 -14.79 -11.63 7.20
N LEU A 13 -14.08 -11.65 6.07
CA LEU A 13 -12.74 -11.08 5.97
C LEU A 13 -12.81 -9.55 6.20
N GLN A 14 -11.96 -9.04 7.10
CA GLN A 14 -11.83 -7.63 7.41
C GLN A 14 -10.40 -7.17 7.14
N PHE A 15 -10.25 -5.91 6.76
CA PHE A 15 -8.97 -5.30 6.45
C PHE A 15 -8.71 -4.16 7.42
N ALA A 16 -7.47 -4.07 7.91
CA ALA A 16 -7.03 -2.95 8.72
C ALA A 16 -6.66 -1.76 7.82
N PRO A 17 -7.13 -0.53 8.12
CA PRO A 17 -6.78 0.64 7.34
C PRO A 17 -5.33 1.09 7.61
N PHE A 18 -4.68 1.67 6.61
CA PHE A 18 -3.42 2.38 6.81
C PHE A 18 -3.63 3.61 7.71
N SER A 19 -2.70 3.82 8.64
CA SER A 19 -2.61 5.07 9.38
C SER A 19 -1.62 6.00 8.68
N SER A 20 -2.00 7.23 8.36
CA SER A 20 -1.08 8.21 7.77
C SER A 20 -0.21 8.86 8.84
N ALA A 21 1.09 8.97 8.58
CA ALA A 21 2.05 9.67 9.45
C ALA A 21 2.82 10.71 8.62
N LEU A 22 2.47 11.99 8.75
CA LEU A 22 3.18 13.07 8.07
C LEU A 22 4.15 13.73 9.03
N ASP A 23 5.44 13.66 8.72
CA ASP A 23 6.49 14.24 9.55
C ASP A 23 6.55 15.77 9.45
N VAL A 24 7.17 16.42 10.44
CA VAL A 24 7.38 17.88 10.42
C VAL A 24 8.19 18.30 9.19
N GLY A 25 9.17 17.50 8.77
CA GLY A 25 9.97 17.74 7.57
C GLY A 25 9.13 17.78 6.29
N PHE A 26 8.07 16.98 6.20
CA PHE A 26 7.15 17.02 5.06
C PHE A 26 6.46 18.39 4.94
N TRP A 27 5.94 18.92 6.05
CA TRP A 27 5.24 20.22 6.05
C TRP A 27 6.18 21.39 5.76
N HIS A 28 7.41 21.30 6.25
CA HIS A 28 8.45 22.27 5.95
C HIS A 28 8.77 22.30 4.45
N GLU A 29 9.00 21.13 3.86
CA GLU A 29 9.31 21.02 2.43
C GLU A 29 8.12 21.46 1.57
N LEU A 30 6.88 21.07 1.93
CA LEU A 30 5.67 21.54 1.26
C LEU A 30 5.58 23.07 1.25
N THR A 31 5.96 23.71 2.36
CA THR A 31 5.97 25.17 2.48
C THR A 31 7.00 25.79 1.54
N GLN A 32 8.22 25.25 1.50
CA GLN A 32 9.27 25.73 0.59
C GLN A 32 8.86 25.57 -0.88
N LYS A 33 8.34 24.40 -1.24
CA LYS A 33 7.81 24.14 -2.59
C LYS A 33 6.66 25.08 -2.94
N LYS A 34 5.72 25.31 -2.03
CA LYS A 34 4.59 26.23 -2.25
C LYS A 34 5.05 27.68 -2.45
N LEU A 35 6.04 28.16 -1.70
CA LEU A 35 6.53 29.53 -1.84
C LEU A 35 7.39 29.74 -3.09
N ASN A 36 8.31 28.80 -3.36
CA ASN A 36 9.36 29.00 -4.34
C ASN A 36 8.97 28.48 -5.73
N GLU A 37 8.25 27.37 -5.80
CA GLU A 37 7.98 26.61 -7.03
C GLU A 37 6.50 26.66 -7.45
N TYR A 38 5.58 26.15 -6.61
CA TYR A 38 4.17 26.00 -6.98
C TYR A 38 3.45 27.36 -7.01
N ARG A 39 3.72 28.23 -6.04
CA ARG A 39 3.07 29.54 -5.89
C ARG A 39 1.55 29.41 -5.81
N LEU A 40 0.85 29.74 -6.91
CA LEU A 40 -0.61 29.63 -7.04
C LEU A 40 -1.04 28.38 -7.81
N ASP A 41 -0.10 27.56 -8.30
CA ASP A 41 -0.38 26.32 -8.99
C ASP A 41 -1.00 25.29 -8.03
N GLU A 42 -2.22 24.86 -8.35
CA GLU A 42 -2.94 23.81 -7.65
C GLU A 42 -2.93 22.48 -8.43
N ALA A 43 -2.11 22.39 -9.49
CA ALA A 43 -1.98 21.15 -10.25
C ALA A 43 -1.50 20.00 -9.33
N PRO A 44 -2.02 18.78 -9.53
CA PRO A 44 -1.64 17.62 -8.74
C PRO A 44 -0.14 17.35 -8.86
N LYS A 45 0.51 16.96 -7.76
CA LYS A 45 1.94 16.63 -7.73
C LYS A 45 2.14 15.19 -7.25
N ASP A 46 3.01 14.45 -7.91
CA ASP A 46 3.37 13.12 -7.44
C ASP A 46 4.27 13.23 -6.20
N ILE A 47 3.96 12.41 -5.20
CA ILE A 47 4.73 12.30 -3.97
C ILE A 47 4.97 10.83 -3.63
N LYS A 48 6.08 10.59 -2.94
CA LYS A 48 6.50 9.27 -2.51
C LYS A 48 6.40 9.16 -0.99
N GLY A 49 5.82 8.07 -0.53
CA GLY A 49 5.84 7.66 0.87
C GLY A 49 6.46 6.28 1.00
N TYR A 50 6.48 5.80 2.24
CA TYR A 50 6.85 4.44 2.52
C TYR A 50 6.10 3.92 3.74
N TYR A 51 5.99 2.61 3.83
CA TYR A 51 5.41 1.94 4.98
C TYR A 51 6.28 0.76 5.40
N TYR A 52 6.14 0.37 6.66
CA TYR A 52 6.88 -0.73 7.26
C TYR A 52 5.91 -1.74 7.86
N ASN A 53 6.15 -3.02 7.61
CA ASN A 53 5.26 -4.12 7.99
C ASN A 53 5.83 -5.03 9.09
N GLY A 54 6.88 -4.58 9.79
CA GLY A 54 7.48 -5.34 10.89
C GLY A 54 7.22 -4.76 12.28
N ASP A 55 6.19 -3.92 12.43
CA ASP A 55 5.78 -3.40 13.73
C ASP A 55 5.26 -4.53 14.63
N SER A 56 5.35 -4.33 15.95
CA SER A 56 4.83 -5.31 16.92
C SER A 56 3.32 -5.49 16.79
N VAL A 57 2.83 -6.69 17.10
CA VAL A 57 1.40 -7.04 17.10
C VAL A 57 0.56 -5.99 17.83
N GLY A 58 -0.53 -5.52 17.21
CA GLY A 58 -1.44 -4.53 17.77
C GLY A 58 -1.12 -3.07 17.41
N LEU A 59 -0.01 -2.78 16.72
CA LEU A 59 0.26 -1.45 16.18
C LEU A 59 -0.24 -1.33 14.73
N PRO A 60 -0.95 -0.25 14.37
CA PRO A 60 -1.40 -0.05 13.00
C PRO A 60 -0.19 0.27 12.11
N THR A 61 -0.14 -0.35 10.94
CA THR A 61 0.85 -0.01 9.92
C THR A 61 0.70 1.44 9.47
N ARG A 62 1.82 2.15 9.51
CA ARG A 62 1.89 3.57 9.15
C ARG A 62 2.43 3.75 7.76
N LEU A 63 1.74 4.56 6.96
CA LEU A 63 2.27 5.13 5.73
C LEU A 63 2.86 6.50 6.08
N THR A 64 4.18 6.60 5.99
CA THR A 64 4.95 7.76 6.41
C THR A 64 5.33 8.63 5.21
N LEU A 65 5.21 9.95 5.39
CA LEU A 65 5.70 10.97 4.47
C LEU A 65 6.70 11.86 5.21
N GLU A 66 7.92 11.93 4.68
CA GLU A 66 9.02 12.75 5.22
C GLU A 66 9.39 13.89 4.26
N PHE A 67 10.48 14.60 4.54
CA PHE A 67 11.02 15.65 3.68
C PHE A 67 11.34 15.15 2.25
N SER A 68 11.74 13.89 2.11
CA SER A 68 12.06 13.25 0.83
C SER A 68 10.83 12.90 -0.02
N ALA A 69 9.61 13.14 0.49
CA ALA A 69 8.39 12.76 -0.23
C ALA A 69 8.20 13.47 -1.57
N PHE A 70 8.85 14.62 -1.78
CA PHE A 70 8.78 15.39 -3.02
C PHE A 70 9.86 14.98 -4.04
N ASP A 71 10.80 14.12 -3.65
CA ASP A 71 11.84 13.60 -4.53
C ASP A 71 11.53 12.13 -4.89
N MET A 72 10.97 11.93 -6.08
CA MET A 72 10.64 10.59 -6.59
C MET A 72 11.87 9.71 -6.79
N SER A 73 13.05 10.30 -6.93
CA SER A 73 14.33 9.59 -7.08
C SER A 73 14.97 9.20 -5.75
N ALA A 74 14.48 9.76 -4.63
CA ALA A 74 15.01 9.47 -3.31
C ALA A 74 14.90 7.97 -2.99
N PRO A 75 15.96 7.34 -2.45
CA PRO A 75 15.93 5.94 -2.09
C PRO A 75 14.91 5.72 -0.96
N THR A 76 14.16 4.63 -1.05
CA THR A 76 13.28 4.21 0.04
C THR A 76 14.13 3.71 1.21
N PRO A 77 13.81 4.06 2.47
CA PRO A 77 14.55 3.58 3.63
C PRO A 77 14.64 2.04 3.67
N ALA A 78 15.69 1.55 4.34
CA ALA A 78 15.93 0.12 4.43
C ALA A 78 14.72 -0.61 5.05
N ARG A 79 14.36 -1.76 4.47
CA ARG A 79 13.24 -2.64 4.85
C ARG A 79 11.86 -2.00 4.75
N CYS A 80 11.74 -0.82 4.14
CA CYS A 80 10.46 -0.16 3.92
C CYS A 80 9.98 -0.39 2.48
N CYS A 81 8.66 -0.54 2.34
CA CYS A 81 8.02 -0.66 1.03
C CYS A 81 7.68 0.75 0.51
N PRO A 82 8.02 1.09 -0.74
CA PRO A 82 7.60 2.35 -1.33
C PRO A 82 6.08 2.37 -1.55
N ALA A 83 5.49 3.55 -1.36
CA ALA A 83 4.14 3.89 -1.79
C ALA A 83 4.21 5.16 -2.63
N VAL A 84 3.44 5.23 -3.69
CA VAL A 84 3.35 6.43 -4.55
C VAL A 84 1.97 7.03 -4.37
N GLY A 85 1.88 8.35 -4.32
CA GLY A 85 0.61 9.01 -4.20
C GLY A 85 0.60 10.38 -4.86
N THR A 86 -0.57 11.00 -4.82
CA THR A 86 -0.78 12.30 -5.45
C THR A 86 -1.20 13.32 -4.40
N LEU A 87 -0.48 14.45 -4.39
CA LEU A 87 -0.74 15.62 -3.57
C LEU A 87 -1.60 16.62 -4.33
N TYR A 88 -2.72 16.98 -3.71
CA TYR A 88 -3.59 18.08 -4.11
C TYR A 88 -3.49 19.16 -3.04
N ASN A 89 -2.83 20.27 -3.35
CA ASN A 89 -2.70 21.38 -2.40
C ASN A 89 -3.53 22.57 -2.87
N THR A 90 -4.52 22.98 -2.07
CA THR A 90 -5.33 24.15 -2.37
C THR A 90 -4.70 25.43 -1.80
N ASN A 91 -5.03 26.56 -2.41
CA ASN A 91 -4.57 27.87 -1.95
C ASN A 91 -5.47 28.49 -0.88
N THR A 92 -6.74 28.06 -0.80
CA THR A 92 -7.71 28.57 0.18
C THR A 92 -8.31 27.44 1.02
N LEU A 93 -8.73 27.78 2.25
CA LEU A 93 -9.41 26.85 3.15
C LEU A 93 -10.80 26.49 2.62
N GLU A 94 -11.44 27.43 1.94
CA GLU A 94 -12.76 27.26 1.33
C GLU A 94 -12.68 26.22 0.20
N ALA A 95 -11.66 26.29 -0.65
CA ALA A 95 -11.42 25.28 -1.70
C ALA A 95 -11.16 23.90 -1.10
N PHE A 96 -10.36 23.81 -0.02
CA PHE A 96 -10.12 22.54 0.68
C PHE A 96 -11.41 21.91 1.24
N LYS A 97 -12.29 22.74 1.81
CA LYS A 97 -13.58 22.28 2.35
C LYS A 97 -14.55 21.88 1.23
N ALA A 98 -14.60 22.66 0.16
CA ALA A 98 -15.46 22.44 -0.99
C ALA A 98 -14.98 21.33 -1.94
N ALA A 99 -13.72 20.91 -1.83
CA ALA A 99 -13.16 19.84 -2.64
C ALA A 99 -14.01 18.55 -2.55
N ASP A 100 -14.36 18.01 -3.71
CA ASP A 100 -15.10 16.77 -3.83
C ASP A 100 -14.18 15.57 -3.55
N LYS A 101 -14.07 15.25 -2.27
CA LYS A 101 -13.31 14.12 -1.73
C LYS A 101 -13.75 12.79 -2.34
N LYS A 102 -15.03 12.66 -2.69
CA LYS A 102 -15.57 11.45 -3.30
C LYS A 102 -15.09 11.31 -4.74
N LEU A 103 -15.15 12.39 -5.51
CA LEU A 103 -14.64 12.41 -6.88
C LEU A 103 -13.14 12.08 -6.93
N LEU A 104 -12.33 12.69 -6.04
CA LEU A 104 -10.89 12.40 -5.97
C LEU A 104 -10.61 10.93 -5.63
N LEU A 105 -11.39 10.35 -4.71
CA LEU A 105 -11.31 8.93 -4.37
C LEU A 105 -11.70 8.05 -5.57
N GLU A 106 -12.78 8.36 -6.27
CA GLU A 106 -13.24 7.62 -7.45
C GLU A 106 -12.20 7.68 -8.58
N GLN A 107 -11.57 8.83 -8.81
CA GLN A 107 -10.48 8.98 -9.78
C GLN A 107 -9.28 8.08 -9.45
N ALA A 108 -8.80 8.13 -8.19
CA ALA A 108 -7.68 7.31 -7.75
C ALA A 108 -8.02 5.80 -7.80
N ALA A 109 -9.26 5.42 -7.45
CA ALA A 109 -9.73 4.04 -7.55
C ALA A 109 -9.78 3.55 -9.01
N ASN A 110 -10.22 4.41 -9.94
CA ASN A 110 -10.23 4.08 -11.36
C ASN A 110 -8.82 3.87 -11.92
N GLU A 111 -7.84 4.67 -11.51
CA GLU A 111 -6.43 4.45 -11.93
C GLU A 111 -5.89 3.09 -11.47
N ILE A 112 -6.18 2.70 -10.23
CA ILE A 112 -5.82 1.39 -9.70
C ILE A 112 -6.50 0.30 -10.52
N TRP A 113 -7.79 0.47 -10.82
CA TRP A 113 -8.58 -0.49 -11.58
C TRP A 113 -8.07 -0.67 -13.02
N GLU A 114 -7.73 0.42 -13.71
CA GLU A 114 -7.16 0.36 -15.06
C GLU A 114 -5.74 -0.24 -15.04
N SER A 115 -4.96 0.01 -13.99
CA SER A 115 -3.65 -0.64 -13.79
C SER A 115 -3.78 -2.16 -13.59
N ILE A 116 -4.84 -2.60 -12.91
CA ILE A 116 -5.16 -4.03 -12.77
C ILE A 116 -5.57 -4.63 -14.11
N LYS A 117 -6.51 -4.00 -14.84
CA LYS A 117 -7.01 -4.50 -16.13
C LYS A 117 -5.94 -4.61 -17.21
N SER A 118 -5.07 -3.61 -17.29
CA SER A 118 -3.99 -3.56 -18.28
C SER A 118 -2.84 -4.53 -17.98
N GLY A 119 -2.80 -5.10 -16.78
CA GLY A 119 -1.68 -5.93 -16.32
C GLY A 119 -0.49 -5.13 -15.79
N ALA A 120 -0.52 -3.79 -15.87
CA ALA A 120 0.54 -2.93 -15.34
C ALA A 120 0.79 -3.15 -13.85
N ALA A 121 -0.25 -3.47 -13.08
CA ALA A 121 -0.12 -3.79 -11.65
C ALA A 121 0.60 -5.13 -11.37
N LEU A 122 0.66 -6.06 -12.35
CA LEU A 122 1.45 -7.29 -12.22
C LEU A 122 2.95 -7.03 -12.43
N GLU A 123 3.27 -6.10 -13.33
CA GLU A 123 4.64 -5.65 -13.60
C GLU A 123 5.16 -4.72 -12.49
N ASN A 124 4.33 -3.77 -12.05
CA ASN A 124 4.63 -2.87 -10.95
C ASN A 124 3.53 -2.87 -9.88
N PRO A 125 3.67 -3.72 -8.84
CA PRO A 125 2.69 -3.84 -7.77
C PRO A 125 2.53 -2.59 -6.88
N VAL A 126 3.48 -1.64 -6.92
CA VAL A 126 3.38 -0.38 -6.15
C VAL A 126 2.15 0.43 -6.58
N LEU A 127 1.67 0.25 -7.81
CA LEU A 127 0.46 0.88 -8.33
C LEU A 127 -0.81 0.49 -7.58
N LEU A 128 -0.81 -0.62 -6.83
CA LEU A 128 -1.95 -1.06 -6.00
C LEU A 128 -2.05 -0.27 -4.69
N ASN A 129 -0.93 0.23 -4.17
CA ASN A 129 -0.85 0.99 -2.92
C ASN A 129 -0.78 2.49 -3.18
N LYS A 130 -1.48 2.97 -4.21
CA LYS A 130 -1.58 4.40 -4.46
C LYS A 130 -2.32 5.08 -3.32
N PHE A 131 -1.83 6.24 -2.90
CA PHE A 131 -2.51 7.08 -1.92
C PHE A 131 -2.78 8.48 -2.46
N LEU A 132 -3.69 9.18 -1.80
CA LEU A 132 -4.11 10.53 -2.14
C LEU A 132 -3.94 11.41 -0.90
N LEU A 133 -3.37 12.59 -1.08
CA LEU A 133 -3.22 13.57 -0.02
C LEU A 133 -3.78 14.91 -0.48
N LEU A 134 -4.87 15.34 0.14
CA LEU A 134 -5.43 16.68 -0.04
C LEU A 134 -4.95 17.57 1.10
N THR A 135 -4.39 18.74 0.80
CA THR A 135 -3.85 19.66 1.81
C THR A 135 -4.28 21.11 1.58
N PHE A 136 -4.33 21.86 2.66
CA PHE A 136 -4.30 23.31 2.66
C PHE A 136 -3.28 23.79 3.69
N ALA A 137 -2.23 24.47 3.22
CA ALA A 137 -1.20 25.07 4.06
C ALA A 137 -1.48 26.57 4.26
N ASP A 138 -1.83 26.97 5.49
CA ASP A 138 -1.91 28.37 5.92
C ASP A 138 -0.53 28.84 6.38
N LEU A 139 0.23 29.40 5.45
CA LEU A 139 1.59 29.88 5.69
C LEU A 139 1.66 31.11 6.59
N LYS A 140 0.54 31.79 6.85
CA LYS A 140 0.49 32.95 7.75
C LYS A 140 0.47 32.49 9.20
N LYS A 141 -0.30 31.44 9.49
CA LYS A 141 -0.47 30.88 10.84
C LYS A 141 0.38 29.63 11.09
N TYR A 142 1.04 29.11 10.06
CA TYR A 142 1.71 27.81 10.08
C TYR A 142 0.76 26.67 10.51
N HIS A 143 -0.49 26.73 10.04
CA HIS A 143 -1.47 25.68 10.24
C HIS A 143 -1.64 24.86 8.96
N PHE A 144 -1.56 23.53 9.10
CA PHE A 144 -1.69 22.60 7.99
C PHE A 144 -2.94 21.76 8.18
N TYR A 145 -3.83 21.83 7.20
CA TYR A 145 -5.04 21.04 7.13
C TYR A 145 -4.81 19.95 6.08
N TYR A 146 -5.16 18.72 6.41
CA TYR A 146 -4.98 17.61 5.48
C TYR A 146 -6.09 16.59 5.58
N TRP A 147 -6.26 15.87 4.48
CA TRP A 147 -7.07 14.68 4.38
C TRP A 147 -6.30 13.64 3.58
N PHE A 148 -5.97 12.54 4.25
CA PHE A 148 -5.26 11.41 3.65
C PHE A 148 -6.26 10.33 3.25
N CYS A 149 -6.05 9.74 2.08
CA CYS A 149 -6.92 8.71 1.56
C CYS A 149 -6.10 7.57 0.93
N SER A 150 -6.38 6.34 1.35
CA SER A 150 -5.86 5.13 0.74
C SER A 150 -7.01 4.45 0.01
N PRO A 151 -7.20 4.67 -1.30
CA PRO A 151 -8.23 4.00 -2.08
C PRO A 151 -8.10 2.48 -1.99
N ALA A 152 -9.21 1.80 -1.74
CA ALA A 152 -9.30 0.35 -1.74
C ALA A 152 -10.54 -0.08 -2.51
N LEU A 153 -10.37 -1.02 -3.43
CA LEU A 153 -11.49 -1.55 -4.23
C LEU A 153 -12.29 -2.52 -3.37
N CYS A 154 -13.57 -2.22 -3.18
CA CYS A 154 -14.49 -3.11 -2.48
C CYS A 154 -15.00 -4.18 -3.44
N LEU A 155 -14.91 -5.44 -3.01
CA LEU A 155 -15.52 -6.54 -3.74
C LEU A 155 -17.05 -6.51 -3.52
N PRO A 156 -17.83 -6.85 -4.56
CA PRO A 156 -19.30 -6.81 -4.48
C PRO A 156 -19.86 -7.82 -3.48
N GLU A 157 -19.15 -8.93 -3.26
CA GLU A 157 -19.50 -9.95 -2.27
C GLU A 157 -18.43 -10.03 -1.18
N SER A 158 -18.89 -10.25 0.07
CA SER A 158 -17.99 -10.43 1.21
C SER A 158 -17.24 -11.74 1.07
N ILE A 159 -15.91 -11.70 1.12
CA ILE A 159 -15.09 -12.92 1.13
C ILE A 159 -15.26 -13.62 2.49
N PRO A 160 -15.70 -14.88 2.52
CA PRO A 160 -15.73 -15.66 3.74
C PRO A 160 -14.31 -16.02 4.18
N LEU A 161 -14.01 -15.81 5.46
CA LEU A 161 -12.74 -16.22 6.06
C LEU A 161 -12.81 -17.72 6.38
N ILE A 162 -12.13 -18.54 5.58
CA ILE A 162 -12.10 -20.01 5.72
C ILE A 162 -11.43 -20.45 7.03
N GLN A 163 -10.37 -19.76 7.43
CA GLN A 163 -9.63 -20.02 8.66
C GLN A 163 -9.08 -18.72 9.26
N LYS A 164 -8.92 -18.67 10.58
CA LYS A 164 -8.26 -17.53 11.22
C LYS A 164 -6.79 -17.43 10.78
N PRO A 165 -6.24 -16.21 10.62
CA PRO A 165 -4.82 -16.02 10.38
C PRO A 165 -4.01 -16.65 11.51
N VAL A 166 -2.94 -17.35 11.15
CA VAL A 166 -1.98 -17.93 12.09
C VAL A 166 -0.61 -17.32 11.83
N GLY A 167 0.24 -17.30 12.87
CA GLY A 167 1.63 -16.90 12.74
C GLY A 167 2.37 -17.78 11.73
N LEU A 168 3.37 -17.22 11.05
CA LEU A 168 4.17 -17.98 10.10
C LEU A 168 4.89 -19.15 10.80
N ASP A 169 5.33 -18.94 12.03
CA ASP A 169 5.93 -19.92 12.95
C ASP A 169 5.00 -21.09 13.32
N GLN A 170 3.69 -20.89 13.25
CA GLN A 170 2.71 -21.95 13.50
C GLN A 170 2.43 -22.80 12.25
N ARG A 171 2.72 -22.26 11.06
CA ARG A 171 2.44 -22.91 9.77
C ARG A 171 3.68 -23.49 9.10
N PHE A 172 4.84 -22.87 9.29
CA PHE A 172 6.11 -23.21 8.66
C PHE A 172 7.05 -23.77 9.72
N SER A 173 7.82 -24.79 9.35
CA SER A 173 8.94 -25.26 10.18
C SER A 173 10.05 -24.20 10.24
N PRO A 174 10.93 -24.23 11.26
CA PRO A 174 12.07 -23.31 11.33
C PRO A 174 12.97 -23.34 10.08
N LYS A 175 13.11 -24.52 9.45
CA LYS A 175 13.85 -24.67 8.19
C LYS A 175 13.17 -23.93 7.04
N GLN A 176 11.85 -24.04 6.93
CA GLN A 176 11.09 -23.35 5.89
C GLN A 176 11.06 -21.84 6.10
N ILE A 177 11.02 -21.36 7.35
CA ILE A 177 11.10 -19.92 7.66
C ILE A 177 12.45 -19.36 7.22
N GLN A 178 13.55 -20.02 7.60
CA GLN A 178 14.89 -19.61 7.15
C GLN A 178 15.06 -19.66 5.63
N ALA A 179 14.46 -20.66 4.98
CA ALA A 179 14.46 -20.76 3.52
C ALA A 179 13.65 -19.63 2.87
N LEU A 180 12.51 -19.24 3.46
CA LEU A 180 11.69 -18.12 3.00
C LEU A 180 12.42 -16.79 3.14
N GLU A 181 13.03 -16.53 4.29
CA GLU A 181 13.81 -15.31 4.55
C GLU A 181 14.93 -15.16 3.52
N ARG A 182 15.73 -16.22 3.31
CA ARG A 182 16.80 -16.21 2.29
C ARG A 182 16.25 -15.98 0.89
N ALA A 183 15.22 -16.72 0.48
CA ALA A 183 14.64 -16.58 -0.86
C ALA A 183 14.05 -15.19 -1.11
N TYR A 184 13.48 -14.56 -0.07
CA TYR A 184 12.97 -13.19 -0.15
C TYR A 184 14.09 -12.15 -0.20
N ASP A 185 15.13 -12.29 0.62
CA ASP A 185 16.29 -11.40 0.62
C ASP A 185 17.04 -11.47 -0.72
N ASP A 186 17.24 -12.68 -1.26
CA ASP A 186 17.84 -12.90 -2.57
C ASP A 186 17.01 -12.24 -3.69
N LEU A 187 15.68 -12.33 -3.60
CA LEU A 187 14.79 -11.66 -4.56
C LEU A 187 14.89 -10.14 -4.46
N CYS A 188 14.91 -9.58 -3.25
CA CYS A 188 15.06 -8.15 -3.04
C CYS A 188 16.41 -7.64 -3.60
N GLN A 189 17.49 -8.39 -3.36
CA GLN A 189 18.82 -8.09 -3.91
C GLN A 189 18.84 -8.14 -5.44
N THR A 190 18.21 -9.16 -6.03
CA THR A 190 18.13 -9.32 -7.50
C THR A 190 17.39 -8.17 -8.15
N GLU A 191 16.31 -7.70 -7.53
CA GLU A 191 15.51 -6.57 -8.01
C GLU A 191 16.09 -5.20 -7.62
N GLY A 192 17.15 -5.16 -6.82
CA GLY A 192 17.78 -3.92 -6.37
C GLY A 192 16.88 -3.06 -5.47
N VAL A 193 15.92 -3.67 -4.77
CA VAL A 193 14.97 -2.98 -3.89
C VAL A 193 15.18 -3.40 -2.44
N SER A 194 14.83 -2.52 -1.50
CA SER A 194 14.99 -2.84 -0.09
C SER A 194 13.88 -3.73 0.48
N ALA A 195 12.69 -3.71 -0.10
CA ALA A 195 11.58 -4.57 0.27
C ALA A 195 10.57 -4.66 -0.88
N LEU A 196 9.93 -5.81 -1.03
CA LEU A 196 8.87 -6.06 -2.00
C LEU A 196 7.50 -6.11 -1.30
N PRO A 197 6.53 -5.27 -1.73
CA PRO A 197 5.21 -5.22 -1.11
C PRO A 197 4.31 -6.41 -1.48
N TYR A 198 4.57 -7.06 -2.62
CA TYR A 198 3.80 -8.19 -3.10
C TYR A 198 4.73 -9.21 -3.78
N PHE A 199 4.50 -10.50 -3.52
CA PHE A 199 5.34 -11.57 -4.04
C PHE A 199 4.62 -12.92 -3.98
N LEU A 200 5.00 -13.85 -4.84
CA LEU A 200 4.45 -15.21 -4.84
C LEU A 200 5.28 -16.10 -3.93
N ILE A 201 4.62 -17.02 -3.23
CA ILE A 201 5.31 -18.03 -2.42
C ILE A 201 4.85 -19.41 -2.88
N LYS A 202 5.79 -20.31 -3.09
CA LYS A 202 5.53 -21.72 -3.31
C LYS A 202 6.40 -22.52 -2.35
N TYR A 203 5.80 -23.45 -1.63
CA TYR A 203 6.54 -24.25 -0.66
C TYR A 203 6.06 -25.70 -0.60
N ASP A 204 6.97 -26.60 -0.28
CA ASP A 204 6.73 -27.98 0.13
C ASP A 204 7.60 -28.30 1.37
N GLU A 205 7.73 -29.57 1.76
CA GLU A 205 8.51 -29.97 2.94
C GLU A 205 10.01 -29.59 2.84
N ASN A 206 10.55 -29.49 1.63
CA ASN A 206 11.98 -29.30 1.35
C ASN A 206 12.30 -28.03 0.57
N MET A 207 11.31 -27.40 -0.06
CA MET A 207 11.49 -26.28 -0.98
C MET A 207 10.67 -25.07 -0.52
N VAL A 208 11.27 -23.89 -0.59
CA VAL A 208 10.57 -22.61 -0.54
C VAL A 208 11.08 -21.76 -1.70
N LEU A 209 10.14 -21.26 -2.52
CA LEU A 209 10.39 -20.41 -3.66
C LEU A 209 9.61 -19.12 -3.50
N VAL A 210 10.26 -18.02 -3.89
CA VAL A 210 9.66 -16.68 -3.96
C VAL A 210 9.82 -16.14 -5.37
N SER A 211 8.81 -15.44 -5.88
CA SER A 211 8.88 -14.82 -7.21
C SER A 211 8.04 -13.54 -7.29
N LEU A 212 8.25 -12.74 -8.33
CA LEU A 212 7.45 -11.56 -8.63
C LEU A 212 6.04 -11.90 -9.13
N LEU A 213 5.10 -10.98 -8.96
CA LEU A 213 3.72 -11.14 -9.44
C LEU A 213 3.62 -11.35 -10.96
N LYS A 214 4.50 -10.72 -11.75
CA LYS A 214 4.55 -10.88 -13.22
C LYS A 214 4.72 -12.35 -13.66
N HIS A 215 5.31 -13.19 -12.81
CA HIS A 215 5.51 -14.61 -13.09
C HIS A 215 4.35 -15.52 -12.64
N CYS A 216 3.22 -14.96 -12.18
CA CYS A 216 2.11 -15.72 -11.62
C CYS A 216 1.57 -16.84 -12.53
N SER A 217 1.53 -16.59 -13.84
CA SER A 217 1.07 -17.57 -14.84
C SER A 217 1.99 -18.80 -14.92
N ASP A 218 3.31 -18.58 -14.90
CA ASP A 218 4.32 -19.64 -15.04
C ASP A 218 4.65 -20.32 -13.71
N PHE A 219 4.71 -19.55 -12.63
CA PHE A 219 5.15 -19.99 -11.31
C PHE A 219 4.28 -21.12 -10.73
N PHE A 220 2.99 -21.13 -11.07
CA PHE A 220 2.04 -22.16 -10.64
C PHE A 220 1.65 -23.17 -11.73
N LYS A 221 2.35 -23.21 -12.87
CA LYS A 221 2.09 -24.24 -13.90
C LYS A 221 2.20 -25.64 -13.29
N GLY A 222 1.14 -26.45 -13.46
CA GLY A 222 1.11 -27.85 -13.02
C GLY A 222 0.64 -28.10 -11.58
N GLN A 223 0.15 -27.11 -10.83
CA GLN A 223 -0.35 -27.30 -9.46
C GLN A 223 -1.78 -26.79 -9.26
N ARG A 224 -2.53 -27.46 -8.35
CA ARG A 224 -3.90 -27.08 -7.95
C ARG A 224 -3.93 -25.98 -6.88
N THR A 225 -2.88 -25.83 -6.07
CA THR A 225 -2.86 -24.89 -4.93
C THR A 225 -1.94 -23.71 -5.22
N LYS A 226 -2.50 -22.50 -5.28
CA LYS A 226 -1.75 -21.24 -5.45
C LYS A 226 -1.74 -20.48 -4.14
N ILE A 227 -0.57 -20.09 -3.65
CA ILE A 227 -0.44 -19.27 -2.44
C ILE A 227 0.21 -17.95 -2.84
N ALA A 228 -0.57 -16.87 -2.81
CA ALA A 228 -0.04 -15.54 -3.00
C ALA A 228 0.44 -15.00 -1.65
N GLY A 229 1.67 -14.48 -1.62
CA GLY A 229 2.15 -13.67 -0.52
C GLY A 229 1.82 -12.20 -0.79
N TRP A 230 1.40 -11.49 0.24
CA TRP A 230 1.38 -10.05 0.18
C TRP A 230 1.74 -9.55 1.57
N THR A 231 2.49 -8.47 1.63
CA THR A 231 2.96 -7.93 2.90
C THR A 231 1.76 -7.16 3.50
N ILE A 232 0.90 -7.85 4.25
CA ILE A 232 -0.25 -7.24 4.95
C ILE A 232 0.29 -6.37 6.08
N ALA A 233 -0.26 -5.17 6.20
CA ALA A 233 -0.32 -4.43 7.44
C ALA A 233 -0.93 -5.31 8.57
N ARG A 234 -0.09 -5.94 9.39
CA ARG A 234 -0.58 -6.73 10.54
C ARG A 234 -1.22 -5.77 11.55
N SER A 235 -2.54 -5.90 11.76
CA SER A 235 -3.24 -5.35 12.94
C SER A 235 -3.20 -6.34 14.08
#